data_AF-A0A2K9PET1-F1
#
_entry.id   AF-A0A2K9PET1-F1
#
_cell.length_a   1.000
_cell.length_b   1.000
_cell.length_c   1.000
_cell.angle_alpha   90.00
_cell.angle_beta   90.00
_cell.angle_gamma   90.00
#
_symmetry.space_group_name_H-M   'P 1'
#
loop_
_entity.id
_entity.type
_entity.pdbx_description
1 polymer ?
#
loop_
_entity_poly.entity_id
_entity_poly.type
_entity_poly.pdbx_seq_one_letter_code
_entity_poly.pdbx_strand_id
1 'polypeptide(L)'
;MNKRYLVVLIMFIVSLLFLGGLIYRIFTHGELANKPFYVLLQGFAERSEYNSPFTLNKEIVPVFIKQAINYKGQSYDILGISTKNEKSPYFWIITNTHENAEPPDYVFSISEGTQFYLSCNYLDRLEKKERIDNMVSEFLRKHCINDEKLSN
;
A
#
# COMPACT_ATOMS: atom_id res chain seq x y z
N MET A 1 -43.25 -14.35 -33.17
CA MET A 1 -42.26 -14.65 -32.11
C MET A 1 -43.01 -15.00 -30.82
N ASN A 2 -42.76 -16.17 -30.22
CA ASN A 2 -43.55 -16.63 -29.07
C ASN A 2 -43.26 -15.73 -27.85
N LYS A 3 -44.30 -15.27 -27.13
CA LYS A 3 -44.14 -14.40 -25.93
C LYS A 3 -43.19 -15.02 -24.91
N ARG A 4 -43.15 -16.35 -24.81
CA ARG A 4 -42.22 -17.09 -23.95
C ARG A 4 -40.74 -16.87 -24.31
N TYR A 5 -40.40 -16.86 -25.61
CA TYR A 5 -39.03 -16.59 -26.06
C TYR A 5 -38.62 -15.14 -25.81
N LEU A 6 -39.54 -14.18 -25.96
CA LEU A 6 -39.28 -12.78 -25.65
C LEU A 6 -38.95 -12.58 -24.16
N VAL A 7 -39.70 -13.22 -23.26
CA VAL A 7 -39.46 -13.13 -21.80
C VAL A 7 -38.12 -13.74 -21.43
N VAL A 8 -37.76 -14.90 -22.00
CA VAL A 8 -36.46 -15.54 -21.75
C VAL A 8 -35.31 -14.66 -22.26
N LEU A 9 -35.45 -14.03 -23.43
CA LEU A 9 -34.45 -13.10 -23.97
C LEU A 9 -34.24 -11.90 -23.05
N ILE A 10 -35.33 -11.29 -22.55
CA ILE A 10 -35.25 -10.13 -21.65
C ILE A 10 -34.56 -10.52 -20.33
N MET A 11 -34.94 -11.65 -19.74
CA MET A 11 -34.29 -12.15 -18.51
C MET A 11 -32.79 -12.41 -18.72
N PHE A 12 -32.41 -12.95 -19.88
CA PHE A 12 -31.02 -13.18 -20.22
C PHE A 12 -30.23 -11.86 -20.32
N ILE A 13 -30.79 -10.83 -20.98
CA ILE A 13 -30.16 -9.51 -21.09
C ILE A 13 -30.00 -8.86 -19.71
N VAL A 14 -31.03 -8.90 -18.87
CA VAL A 14 -30.97 -8.35 -17.50
C VAL A 14 -29.89 -9.08 -16.68
N SER A 15 -29.81 -10.40 -16.79
CA SER A 15 -28.77 -11.19 -16.11
C SER A 15 -27.36 -10.80 -16.58
N LEU A 16 -27.15 -10.62 -17.89
CA LEU A 16 -25.86 -10.18 -18.43
C LEU A 16 -25.48 -8.78 -17.94
N LEU A 17 -26.42 -7.84 -17.90
CA LEU A 17 -26.17 -6.49 -17.38
C LEU A 17 -25.84 -6.52 -15.88
N PHE A 18 -26.54 -7.34 -15.11
CA PHE A 18 -26.28 -7.49 -13.68
C PHE A 18 -24.90 -8.11 -13.42
N LEU A 19 -24.54 -9.16 -14.16
CA LEU A 19 -23.21 -9.78 -14.08
C LEU A 19 -22.11 -8.80 -14.49
N GLY A 20 -22.33 -8.03 -15.56
CA GLY A 20 -21.42 -6.97 -16.00
C GLY A 20 -21.21 -5.90 -14.92
N GLY A 21 -22.28 -5.47 -14.25
CA GLY A 21 -22.21 -4.53 -13.13
C GLY A 21 -21.43 -5.06 -11.93
N LEU A 22 -21.63 -6.34 -11.58
CA LEU A 22 -20.86 -7.00 -10.52
C LEU A 22 -19.37 -7.09 -10.86
N ILE A 23 -19.04 -7.52 -12.08
CA ILE A 23 -17.66 -7.59 -12.57
C ILE A 23 -17.02 -6.19 -12.52
N TYR A 24 -17.70 -5.18 -13.05
CA TYR A 24 -17.23 -3.80 -13.00
C TYR A 24 -16.94 -3.35 -11.57
N ARG A 25 -17.85 -3.61 -10.63
CA ARG A 25 -17.66 -3.25 -9.22
C ARG A 25 -16.47 -3.97 -8.60
N ILE A 26 -16.26 -5.25 -8.90
CA ILE A 26 -15.09 -6.00 -8.43
C ILE A 26 -13.78 -5.39 -8.96
N PHE A 27 -13.73 -4.98 -10.23
CA PHE A 27 -12.52 -4.40 -10.82
C PHE A 27 -12.25 -2.96 -10.40
N THR A 28 -13.28 -2.19 -10.04
CA THR A 28 -13.15 -0.76 -9.72
C THR A 28 -13.15 -0.44 -8.23
N HIS A 29 -13.82 -1.26 -7.42
CA HIS A 29 -14.00 -1.05 -5.99
C HIS A 29 -13.71 -2.30 -5.15
N GLY A 30 -13.37 -3.43 -5.78
CA GLY A 30 -12.93 -4.64 -5.08
C GLY A 30 -11.42 -4.69 -4.90
N GLU A 31 -10.93 -5.74 -4.25
CA GLU A 31 -9.49 -5.96 -3.98
C GLU A 31 -8.58 -5.84 -5.23
N LEU A 32 -9.14 -6.14 -6.40
CA LEU A 32 -8.47 -6.03 -7.70
C LEU A 32 -8.13 -4.58 -8.11
N ALA A 33 -8.91 -3.59 -7.66
CA ALA A 33 -8.67 -2.17 -7.96
C ALA A 33 -7.35 -1.66 -7.37
N ASN A 34 -6.95 -2.26 -6.25
CA ASN A 34 -5.81 -1.88 -5.44
C ASN A 34 -4.54 -2.69 -5.73
N LYS A 35 -4.68 -3.78 -6.52
CA LYS A 35 -3.58 -4.61 -7.01
C LYS A 35 -2.43 -3.81 -7.68
N PRO A 36 -2.68 -2.75 -8.48
CA PRO A 36 -1.59 -1.97 -9.09
C PRO A 36 -0.64 -1.36 -8.07
N PHE A 37 -1.15 -0.84 -6.94
CA PHE A 37 -0.30 -0.27 -5.89
C PHE A 37 0.59 -1.33 -5.25
N TYR A 38 0.05 -2.52 -4.96
CA TYR A 38 0.85 -3.62 -4.45
C TYR A 38 1.93 -4.05 -5.44
N VAL A 39 1.61 -4.17 -6.73
CA VAL A 39 2.61 -4.56 -7.75
C VAL A 39 3.71 -3.49 -7.87
N LEU A 40 3.36 -2.22 -7.85
CA LEU A 40 4.33 -1.12 -7.93
C LEU A 40 5.22 -1.07 -6.68
N LEU A 41 4.63 -1.23 -5.50
CA LEU A 41 5.36 -1.28 -4.25
C LEU A 41 6.26 -2.51 -4.18
N GLN A 42 5.83 -3.65 -4.74
CA GLN A 42 6.63 -4.88 -4.80
C GLN A 42 7.85 -4.68 -5.70
N GLY A 43 7.63 -4.16 -6.92
CA GLY A 43 8.74 -3.85 -7.82
C GLY A 43 9.71 -2.80 -7.25
N PHE A 44 9.20 -1.87 -6.43
CA PHE A 44 10.05 -0.96 -5.68
C PHE A 44 10.86 -1.68 -4.61
N ALA A 45 10.20 -2.54 -3.82
CA ALA A 45 10.82 -3.32 -2.75
C ALA A 45 11.91 -4.25 -3.26
N GLU A 46 11.84 -4.72 -4.51
CA GLU A 46 12.84 -5.61 -5.14
C GLU A 46 14.11 -4.89 -5.66
N ARG A 47 14.19 -3.55 -5.56
CA ARG A 47 15.39 -2.81 -5.99
C ARG A 47 16.62 -3.26 -5.19
N SER A 48 17.74 -3.46 -5.89
CA SER A 48 18.97 -4.02 -5.31
C SER A 48 19.56 -3.16 -4.19
N GLU A 49 19.39 -1.84 -4.26
CA GLU A 49 19.85 -0.88 -3.24
C GLU A 49 19.19 -1.06 -1.86
N TYR A 50 18.04 -1.75 -1.81
CA TYR A 50 17.30 -2.02 -0.58
C TYR A 50 17.31 -3.49 -0.17
N ASN A 51 18.05 -4.36 -0.86
CA ASN A 51 18.09 -5.79 -0.58
C ASN A 51 19.51 -6.33 -0.42
N SER A 52 19.60 -7.55 0.12
CA SER A 52 20.83 -8.31 0.11
C SER A 52 21.28 -8.56 -1.35
N PRO A 53 22.58 -8.43 -1.67
CA PRO A 53 23.72 -8.26 -0.75
C PRO A 53 24.03 -6.79 -0.37
N PHE A 54 23.37 -5.80 -0.97
CA PHE A 54 23.75 -4.39 -0.78
C PHE A 54 23.54 -3.88 0.65
N THR A 55 22.55 -4.41 1.34
CA THR A 55 22.21 -4.09 2.73
C THR A 55 22.95 -4.96 3.76
N LEU A 56 23.69 -5.98 3.31
CA LEU A 56 24.40 -6.89 4.19
C LEU A 56 25.46 -6.14 5.02
N ASN A 57 25.46 -6.32 6.33
CA ASN A 57 26.34 -5.66 7.29
C ASN A 57 26.20 -4.12 7.37
N LYS A 58 25.11 -3.54 6.84
CA LYS A 58 24.80 -2.12 7.01
C LYS A 58 23.74 -1.94 8.08
N GLU A 59 23.85 -0.85 8.82
CA GLU A 59 22.76 -0.40 9.69
C GLU A 59 21.57 0.01 8.82
N ILE A 60 20.41 -0.63 9.05
CA ILE A 60 19.19 -0.36 8.31
C ILE A 60 18.41 0.71 9.05
N VAL A 61 18.41 1.93 8.51
CA VAL A 61 17.70 3.08 9.06
C VAL A 61 16.43 3.37 8.24
N PRO A 62 15.36 3.92 8.84
CA PRO A 62 14.17 4.27 8.08
C PRO A 62 14.46 5.30 6.97
N VAL A 63 13.94 5.05 5.77
CA VAL A 63 14.16 5.88 4.58
C VAL A 63 12.84 6.43 4.05
N PHE A 64 12.77 7.75 3.81
CA PHE A 64 11.60 8.39 3.23
C PHE A 64 11.93 8.87 1.81
N ILE A 65 11.18 8.39 0.83
CA ILE A 65 11.49 8.57 -0.59
C ILE A 65 10.30 9.25 -1.25
N LYS A 66 10.53 10.49 -1.68
CA LYS A 66 9.51 11.29 -2.38
C LYS A 66 9.36 10.84 -3.82
N GLN A 67 8.12 10.85 -4.30
CA GLN A 67 7.76 10.56 -5.69
C GLN A 67 8.34 9.22 -6.19
N ALA A 68 8.41 8.23 -5.29
CA ALA A 68 9.06 6.95 -5.52
C ALA A 68 8.30 6.09 -6.56
N ILE A 69 6.98 6.20 -6.59
CA ILE A 69 6.10 5.54 -7.57
C ILE A 69 5.31 6.60 -8.33
N ASN A 70 5.20 6.45 -9.65
CA ASN A 70 4.28 7.23 -10.47
C ASN A 70 3.21 6.30 -11.05
N TYR A 71 1.94 6.61 -10.78
CA TYR A 71 0.81 5.86 -11.31
C TYR A 71 -0.32 6.80 -11.71
N LYS A 72 -0.81 6.65 -12.95
CA LYS A 72 -1.88 7.48 -13.52
C LYS A 72 -1.64 9.00 -13.41
N GLY A 73 -0.37 9.43 -13.51
CA GLY A 73 0.01 10.84 -13.44
C GLY A 73 0.09 11.41 -12.02
N GLN A 74 -0.01 10.56 -11.00
CA GLN A 74 0.17 10.93 -9.60
C GLN A 74 1.45 10.30 -9.05
N SER A 75 2.14 11.04 -8.20
CA SER A 75 3.38 10.61 -7.55
C SER A 75 3.09 10.21 -6.10
N TYR A 76 3.63 9.06 -5.71
CA TYR A 76 3.44 8.50 -4.38
C TYR A 76 4.76 8.46 -3.63
N ASP A 77 4.72 8.96 -2.39
CA ASP A 77 5.81 8.98 -1.43
C ASP A 77 5.79 7.69 -0.62
N ILE A 78 6.96 7.09 -0.39
CA ILE A 78 7.08 5.80 0.30
C ILE A 78 8.01 5.96 1.49
N LEU A 79 7.64 5.35 2.60
CA LEU A 79 8.48 5.14 3.76
C LEU A 79 8.94 3.67 3.79
N GLY A 80 10.25 3.46 3.83
CA GLY A 80 10.88 2.18 4.16
C GLY A 80 11.23 2.17 5.64
N ILE A 81 10.63 1.26 6.39
CA ILE A 81 10.86 1.11 7.83
C ILE A 81 11.75 -0.11 8.04
N SER A 82 12.76 -0.01 8.89
CA SER A 82 13.68 -1.13 9.11
C SER A 82 12.97 -2.35 9.72
N THR A 83 13.41 -3.52 9.29
CA THR A 83 13.03 -4.83 9.84
C THR A 83 14.28 -5.56 10.34
N LYS A 84 14.08 -6.68 11.03
CA LYS A 84 15.17 -7.60 11.42
C LYS A 84 15.44 -8.69 10.39
N ASN A 85 14.75 -8.70 9.25
CA ASN A 85 14.90 -9.74 8.24
C ASN A 85 15.95 -9.31 7.20
N GLU A 86 17.07 -10.03 7.14
CA GLU A 86 18.15 -9.74 6.19
C GLU A 86 17.73 -9.86 4.72
N LYS A 87 16.76 -10.73 4.41
CA LYS A 87 16.24 -10.89 3.04
C LYS A 87 15.31 -9.76 2.63
N SER A 88 14.63 -9.17 3.61
CA SER A 88 13.59 -8.15 3.42
C SER A 88 13.78 -7.06 4.47
N PRO A 89 14.87 -6.26 4.39
CA PRO A 89 15.30 -5.36 5.46
C PRO A 89 14.39 -4.16 5.66
N TYR A 90 13.48 -3.90 4.72
CA TYR A 90 12.51 -2.82 4.79
C TYR A 90 11.07 -3.33 4.72
N PHE A 91 10.24 -2.78 5.60
CA PHE A 91 8.78 -2.76 5.49
C PHE A 91 8.41 -1.50 4.72
N TRP A 92 7.79 -1.64 3.55
CA TRP A 92 7.47 -0.51 2.68
C TRP A 92 6.01 -0.10 2.85
N ILE A 93 5.75 1.19 2.95
CA ILE A 93 4.41 1.78 3.10
C ILE A 93 4.28 3.04 2.26
N ILE A 94 3.17 3.17 1.52
CA ILE A 94 2.85 4.41 0.80
C ILE A 94 2.25 5.42 1.79
N THR A 95 2.69 6.67 1.72
CA THR A 95 2.42 7.67 2.75
C THR A 95 1.48 8.80 2.35
N ASN A 96 1.11 8.94 1.07
CA ASN A 96 0.26 10.04 0.55
C ASN A 96 -0.90 9.54 -0.34
N THR A 97 -1.59 8.48 0.08
CA THR A 97 -2.64 7.81 -0.71
C THR A 97 -3.90 8.65 -0.96
N HIS A 98 -4.22 9.63 -0.11
CA HIS A 98 -5.43 10.46 -0.24
C HIS A 98 -5.30 11.69 -1.15
N GLU A 99 -4.20 11.88 -1.90
CA GLU A 99 -4.04 13.14 -2.65
C GLU A 99 -5.08 13.36 -3.77
N ASN A 100 -5.86 12.36 -4.21
CA ASN A 100 -6.81 12.56 -5.32
C ASN A 100 -8.09 11.69 -5.36
N ALA A 101 -8.39 10.86 -4.37
CA ALA A 101 -9.65 10.12 -4.29
C ALA A 101 -9.87 9.64 -2.85
N GLU A 102 -11.11 9.25 -2.54
CA GLU A 102 -11.61 8.82 -1.23
C GLU A 102 -10.59 8.07 -0.35
N PRO A 103 -10.70 8.19 0.99
CA PRO A 103 -9.86 7.45 1.91
C PRO A 103 -9.68 6.00 1.49
N PRO A 104 -8.45 5.50 1.33
CA PRO A 104 -8.29 4.08 1.17
C PRO A 104 -8.79 3.44 2.46
N ASP A 105 -9.57 2.36 2.36
CA ASP A 105 -10.05 1.62 3.52
C ASP A 105 -8.89 1.00 4.34
N TYR A 106 -7.67 1.06 3.81
CA TYR A 106 -6.48 0.45 4.38
C TYR A 106 -5.18 1.12 3.94
N VAL A 107 -4.13 0.84 4.71
CA VAL A 107 -2.76 1.22 4.41
C VAL A 107 -2.15 0.29 3.36
N PHE A 108 -1.54 0.85 2.33
CA PHE A 108 -0.80 0.07 1.33
C PHE A 108 0.61 -0.19 1.82
N SER A 109 0.88 -1.44 2.19
CA SER A 109 2.19 -1.87 2.65
C SER A 109 2.58 -3.24 2.11
N ILE A 110 3.90 -3.49 2.02
CA ILE A 110 4.46 -4.81 1.76
C ILE A 110 5.37 -5.21 2.92
N SER A 111 5.07 -6.40 3.46
CA SER A 111 5.90 -7.07 4.45
C SER A 111 5.75 -8.58 4.33
N GLU A 112 6.84 -9.31 4.32
CA GLU A 112 6.81 -10.74 4.56
C GLU A 112 6.69 -11.00 6.07
N GLY A 113 5.47 -10.89 6.62
CA GLY A 113 5.14 -11.34 7.98
C GLY A 113 6.01 -10.79 9.11
N THR A 114 6.61 -9.61 8.93
CA THR A 114 7.72 -9.12 9.76
C THR A 114 7.30 -7.93 10.61
N GLN A 115 7.69 -7.95 11.88
CA GLN A 115 7.62 -6.76 12.73
C GLN A 115 8.61 -5.72 12.21
N PHE A 116 8.13 -4.49 12.05
CA PHE A 116 8.96 -3.34 11.70
C PHE A 116 9.32 -2.56 12.97
N TYR A 117 10.41 -1.78 12.88
CA TYR A 117 10.96 -1.03 14.00
C TYR A 117 11.01 0.45 13.62
N LEU A 118 9.99 1.20 14.02
CA LEU A 118 9.92 2.64 13.80
C LEU A 118 9.96 3.37 15.15
N SER A 119 10.93 4.26 15.33
CA SER A 119 10.95 5.16 16.49
C SER A 119 9.78 6.14 16.45
N CYS A 120 9.06 6.30 17.57
CA CYS A 120 8.02 7.33 17.67
C CYS A 120 8.59 8.76 17.50
N ASN A 121 9.81 9.00 17.98
CA ASN A 121 10.49 10.29 17.80
C ASN A 121 10.86 10.53 16.33
N TYR A 122 11.24 9.48 15.59
CA TYR A 122 11.43 9.59 14.15
C TYR A 122 10.11 9.95 13.45
N LEU A 123 9.02 9.26 13.80
CA LEU A 123 7.70 9.53 13.23
C LEU A 123 7.23 10.96 13.48
N ASP A 124 7.36 11.47 14.72
CA ASP A 124 7.00 12.85 15.05
C ASP A 124 7.80 13.89 14.24
N ARG A 125 9.09 13.63 13.99
CA ARG A 125 9.92 14.50 13.14
C ARG A 125 9.49 14.42 11.69
N LEU A 126 9.15 13.23 11.21
CA LEU A 126 8.70 13.01 9.84
C LEU A 126 7.36 13.70 9.59
N GLU A 127 6.39 13.55 10.48
CA GLU A 127 5.06 14.21 10.41
C GLU A 127 5.14 15.74 10.44
N LYS A 128 6.13 16.30 11.15
CA LYS A 128 6.36 17.76 11.16
C LYS A 128 6.95 18.29 9.86
N LYS A 129 7.70 17.45 9.14
CA LYS A 129 8.47 17.86 7.96
C LYS A 129 7.72 17.55 6.66
N GLU A 130 7.03 16.43 6.65
CA GLU A 130 6.43 15.82 5.46
C GLU A 130 4.93 15.64 5.65
N ARG A 131 4.18 15.77 4.55
CA ARG A 131 2.73 15.56 4.57
C ARG A 131 2.43 14.06 4.51
N ILE A 132 2.35 13.43 5.67
CA ILE A 132 1.90 12.03 5.79
C ILE A 132 0.39 12.01 5.91
N ASP A 133 -0.21 11.05 5.22
CA ASP A 133 -1.61 10.74 5.29
C ASP A 133 -2.08 10.42 6.73
N ASN A 134 -3.23 10.95 7.14
CA ASN A 134 -3.74 10.74 8.50
C ASN A 134 -3.91 9.26 8.86
N MET A 135 -4.41 8.43 7.92
CA MET A 135 -4.60 7.00 8.19
C MET A 135 -3.25 6.29 8.36
N VAL A 136 -2.27 6.65 7.55
CA VAL A 136 -0.90 6.12 7.64
C VAL A 136 -0.25 6.57 8.95
N SER A 137 -0.37 7.85 9.30
CA SER A 137 0.12 8.42 10.56
C SER A 137 -0.47 7.69 11.77
N GLU A 138 -1.80 7.48 11.80
CA GLU A 138 -2.44 6.74 12.88
C GLU A 138 -1.98 5.28 12.96
N PHE A 139 -1.84 4.62 11.81
CA PHE A 139 -1.32 3.25 11.74
C PHE A 139 0.11 3.18 12.29
N LEU A 140 0.99 4.09 11.86
CA LEU A 140 2.39 4.14 12.30
C LEU A 140 2.50 4.50 13.79
N ARG A 141 1.70 5.45 14.31
CA ARG A 141 1.68 5.80 15.74
C ARG A 141 1.29 4.63 16.63
N LYS A 142 0.35 3.79 16.20
CA LYS A 142 -0.06 2.60 16.96
C LYS A 142 1.04 1.53 17.05
N HIS A 143 1.98 1.54 16.13
CA HIS A 143 3.02 0.50 16.01
C HIS A 143 4.44 1.03 16.23
N CYS A 144 4.63 2.33 16.42
CA CYS A 144 5.93 2.89 16.73
C CYS A 144 6.39 2.47 18.13
N ILE A 145 7.70 2.45 18.31
CA ILE A 145 8.37 2.04 19.54
C ILE A 145 9.01 3.29 20.15
N ASN A 146 8.76 3.53 21.44
CA ASN A 146 9.46 4.59 22.17
C ASN A 146 10.94 4.23 22.27
N ASP A 147 11.83 5.20 22.07
CA ASP A 147 13.28 4.96 21.99
C ASP A 147 13.85 4.23 23.22
N GLU A 148 13.23 4.39 24.39
CA GLU A 148 13.56 3.67 25.63
C GLU A 148 13.46 2.13 25.51
N LYS A 149 12.67 1.63 24.55
CA LYS A 149 12.47 0.20 24.28
C LYS A 149 13.30 -0.33 23.11
N LEU A 150 13.99 0.54 22.36
CA LEU A 150 14.87 0.13 21.26
C LEU A 150 16.29 -0.23 21.73
N SER A 151 16.65 0.14 22.97
CA SER A 151 17.99 -0.08 23.54
C SER A 151 18.14 -1.34 24.41
N ASN A 152 17.08 -2.15 24.53
CA ASN A 152 17.08 -3.46 25.19
C ASN A 152 16.94 -4.58 24.16
#